data_AF-Q4DW99-F1
#
_entry.id   AF-Q4DW99-F1
#
_cell.length_a   1.000
_cell.length_b   1.000
_cell.length_c   1.000
_cell.angle_alpha   90.00
_cell.angle_beta   90.00
_cell.angle_gamma   90.00
#
_symmetry.space_group_name_H-M   'P 1'
#
loop_
_entity.id
_entity.type
_entity.pdbx_description
1 polymer ?
#
loop_
_entity_poly.entity_id
_entity_poly.type
_entity_poly.pdbx_seq_one_letter_code
_entity_poly.pdbx_strand_id
1 'polypeptide(L)'
;MTGLTENEIRESPLWQHMKKVLLQVVQQQPSSALDAIIPSSFVLQTGSTVPPHATTIYADHRPRVINAVPSDALENLRWASSFGNVLAPPKPRRKPTEEDEEMPQEEAEENEEEVLLGDVSNVVGEQAIFNSVGEGLQPEEAFRLVVGMKQLVKTEPLATARFWGKILGSGADYYIVETKIDPERLPEDEGDIDMANDEEEEGIPIDNVADVLYSYGAKKQADTEVEPAGSGLNEWVYYAAQTADPTSWTRLPDVTPNQVIVARHIRRGFTGDLESSVDTHPHFPGKEMNYLRAQIARISCACRVAPRDMYTSEGAVPEEEDEEGNVLPPPESVRAYTTLPPLTPQEVPDEEDTEAIEPIKSWFYGYRDDELLQGKYWVHIAPTLLKTGRTVAREQEEEDTGFDHSEKIHPFLCEVSRDDPLTYASHSRSQLPAWSFRKAFHNESSKTRTYVARSATWPGAFTYAVVELGQPGSQYQSVYIGTGLKSLQGMNYAPKLPPRCLVEYPETELVLQRDATADDELEYAPPPPKADAADEEDEEA
;
A
#
# COMPACT_ATOMS: atom_id res chain seq x y z
N MET A 1 52.04 -20.65 43.14
CA MET A 1 51.99 -19.37 43.89
C MET A 1 52.83 -19.46 45.17
N THR A 2 54.11 -19.79 45.02
CA THR A 2 55.08 -19.94 46.12
C THR A 2 56.13 -18.87 45.92
N GLY A 3 55.98 -17.70 46.54
CA GLY A 3 56.96 -16.62 46.36
C GLY A 3 56.57 -15.24 46.90
N LEU A 4 55.30 -14.98 47.21
CA LEU A 4 54.89 -13.72 47.85
C LEU A 4 54.93 -13.89 49.37
N THR A 5 55.53 -12.93 50.07
CA THR A 5 55.42 -12.85 51.52
C THR A 5 54.00 -12.46 51.93
N GLU A 6 53.55 -12.86 53.11
CA GLU A 6 52.18 -12.55 53.58
C GLU A 6 51.91 -11.03 53.62
N ASN A 7 52.96 -10.24 53.88
CA ASN A 7 52.89 -8.78 53.86
C ASN A 7 52.64 -8.24 52.43
N GLU A 8 53.33 -8.77 51.42
CA GLU A 8 53.12 -8.38 50.02
C GLU A 8 51.70 -8.70 49.53
N ILE A 9 51.11 -9.81 49.99
CA ILE A 9 49.72 -10.16 49.67
C ILE A 9 48.74 -9.14 50.27
N ARG A 10 48.95 -8.74 51.54
CA ARG A 10 48.11 -7.76 52.26
C ARG A 10 48.24 -6.34 51.70
N GLU A 11 49.35 -6.02 51.06
CA GLU A 11 49.57 -4.75 50.38
C GLU A 11 49.01 -4.71 48.95
N SER A 12 48.59 -5.86 48.40
CA SER A 12 48.07 -5.92 47.02
C SER A 12 46.78 -5.10 46.82
N PRO A 13 46.60 -4.44 45.67
CA PRO A 13 45.37 -3.70 45.34
C PRO A 13 44.10 -4.55 45.40
N LEU A 14 44.19 -5.82 45.02
CA LEU A 14 43.09 -6.78 45.08
C LEU A 14 42.67 -7.05 46.53
N TRP A 15 43.63 -7.24 47.43
CA TRP A 15 43.37 -7.43 48.86
C TRP A 15 42.69 -6.19 49.46
N GLN A 16 43.18 -5.00 49.14
CA GLN A 16 42.58 -3.74 49.61
C GLN A 16 41.16 -3.54 49.05
N HIS A 17 40.91 -3.89 47.78
CA HIS A 17 39.57 -3.84 47.18
C HIS A 17 38.61 -4.83 47.84
N MET A 18 38.99 -6.12 47.95
CA MET A 18 38.16 -7.14 48.61
C MET A 18 37.89 -6.81 50.07
N LYS A 19 38.86 -6.23 50.80
CA LYS A 19 38.67 -5.73 52.16
C LYS A 19 37.58 -4.65 52.21
N LYS A 20 37.57 -3.70 51.27
CA LYS A 20 36.53 -2.67 51.17
C LYS A 20 35.16 -3.26 50.80
N VAL A 21 35.12 -4.20 49.85
CA VAL A 21 33.89 -4.89 49.45
C VAL A 21 33.27 -5.62 50.64
N LEU A 22 34.05 -6.42 51.36
CA LEU A 22 33.57 -7.14 52.54
C LEU A 22 33.14 -6.19 53.66
N LEU A 23 33.88 -5.10 53.88
CA LEU A 23 33.52 -4.08 54.87
C LEU A 23 32.19 -3.40 54.51
N GLN A 24 31.95 -3.13 53.23
CA GLN A 24 30.68 -2.57 52.76
C GLN A 24 29.52 -3.56 52.90
N VAL A 25 29.70 -4.83 52.53
CA VAL A 25 28.68 -5.88 52.70
C VAL A 25 28.33 -6.06 54.19
N VAL A 26 29.32 -6.05 55.08
CA VAL A 26 29.11 -6.14 56.54
C VAL A 26 28.40 -4.90 57.08
N GLN A 27 28.74 -3.71 56.59
CA GLN A 27 28.07 -2.46 57.00
C GLN A 27 26.62 -2.38 56.52
N GLN A 28 26.33 -2.86 55.30
CA GLN A 28 24.99 -2.80 54.72
C GLN A 28 24.06 -3.91 55.23
N GLN A 29 24.61 -5.01 55.75
CA GLN A 29 23.85 -6.17 56.24
C GLN A 29 22.73 -6.62 55.27
N PRO A 30 23.05 -6.88 53.99
CA PRO A 30 22.06 -7.30 53.01
C PRO A 30 21.49 -8.69 53.35
N SER A 31 20.23 -8.93 52.97
CA SER A 31 19.53 -10.21 53.19
C SER A 31 20.26 -11.40 52.51
N SER A 32 20.85 -11.17 51.34
CA SER A 32 21.75 -12.11 50.66
C SER A 32 23.14 -11.51 50.55
N ALA A 33 24.01 -11.85 51.51
CA ALA A 33 25.37 -11.33 51.57
C ALA A 33 26.21 -11.72 50.35
N LEU A 34 25.99 -12.90 49.78
CA LEU A 34 26.75 -13.38 48.62
C LEU A 34 26.41 -12.59 47.36
N ASP A 35 25.13 -12.34 47.11
CA ASP A 35 24.68 -11.62 45.91
C ASP A 35 25.08 -10.14 45.98
N ALA A 36 25.19 -9.58 47.19
CA ALA A 36 25.59 -8.20 47.40
C ALA A 36 27.08 -7.91 47.15
N ILE A 37 27.93 -8.94 47.03
CA ILE A 37 29.38 -8.78 46.80
C ILE A 37 29.63 -8.09 45.46
N ILE A 38 28.93 -8.53 44.40
CA ILE A 38 29.13 -8.00 43.04
C ILE A 38 28.69 -6.52 42.96
N PRO A 39 27.46 -6.14 43.36
CA PRO A 39 27.04 -4.74 43.41
C PRO A 39 27.93 -3.88 44.31
N SER A 40 28.38 -4.39 45.46
CA SER A 40 29.29 -3.64 46.35
C SER A 40 30.65 -3.41 45.70
N SER A 41 31.17 -4.39 44.97
CA SER A 41 32.37 -4.23 44.14
C SER A 41 32.18 -3.15 43.08
N PHE A 42 31.04 -3.13 42.39
CA PHE A 42 30.71 -2.10 41.40
C PHE A 42 30.58 -0.71 42.03
N VAL A 43 29.94 -0.58 43.19
CA VAL A 43 29.83 0.70 43.91
C VAL A 43 31.21 1.25 44.26
N LEU A 44 32.12 0.40 44.73
CA LEU A 44 33.48 0.82 45.08
C LEU A 44 34.33 1.19 43.87
N GLN A 45 34.06 0.59 42.71
CA GLN A 45 34.80 0.87 41.47
C GLN A 45 34.24 2.07 40.70
N THR A 46 32.92 2.20 40.65
CA THR A 46 32.22 3.12 39.71
C THR A 46 31.33 4.15 40.41
N GLY A 47 31.14 4.05 41.73
CA GLY A 47 30.22 4.89 42.49
C GLY A 47 28.74 4.47 42.39
N SER A 48 28.42 3.45 41.57
CA SER A 48 27.06 2.96 41.33
C SER A 48 26.99 1.44 41.46
N THR A 49 25.86 0.92 41.95
CA THR A 49 25.59 -0.54 41.99
C THR A 49 25.35 -1.12 40.60
N VAL A 50 24.98 -0.26 39.65
CA VAL A 50 24.71 -0.60 38.25
C VAL A 50 25.96 -0.21 37.44
N PRO A 51 26.54 -1.11 36.62
CA PRO A 51 27.60 -0.75 35.69
C PRO A 51 27.15 0.46 34.86
N PRO A 52 28.04 1.42 34.54
CA PRO A 52 27.66 2.59 33.77
C PRO A 52 27.14 2.14 32.40
N HIS A 53 25.82 2.03 32.26
CA HIS A 53 25.18 2.08 30.96
C HIS A 53 25.38 3.50 30.46
N ALA A 54 25.93 3.63 29.25
CA ALA A 54 25.93 4.89 28.56
C ALA A 54 24.49 5.43 28.55
N THR A 55 24.32 6.66 29.07
CA THR A 55 23.12 7.50 29.02
C THR A 55 22.00 7.26 30.06
N THR A 56 21.99 8.05 31.13
CA THR A 56 20.80 8.38 31.96
C THR A 56 19.86 9.36 31.25
N ILE A 57 19.91 9.45 29.91
CA ILE A 57 19.18 10.47 29.15
C ILE A 57 17.66 10.29 29.30
N TYR A 58 17.20 9.05 29.47
CA TYR A 58 15.77 8.73 29.57
C TYR A 58 15.26 8.45 31.00
N ALA A 59 16.13 8.41 32.00
CA ALA A 59 15.74 8.07 33.38
C ALA A 59 15.31 9.29 34.21
N ASP A 60 15.70 10.50 33.79
CA ASP A 60 15.32 11.74 34.48
C ASP A 60 13.99 12.27 33.91
N HIS A 61 12.94 12.25 34.73
CA HIS A 61 11.58 12.71 34.38
C HIS A 61 11.45 14.23 34.41
N ARG A 62 12.52 14.97 34.71
CA ARG A 62 12.51 16.43 34.70
C ARG A 62 12.51 16.96 33.27
N PRO A 63 11.71 18.01 32.96
CA PRO A 63 11.74 18.64 31.66
C PRO A 63 13.15 19.17 31.37
N ARG A 64 13.73 18.74 30.25
CA ARG A 64 15.03 19.22 29.77
C ARG A 64 14.82 20.40 28.81
N VAL A 65 15.79 21.31 28.78
CA VAL A 65 15.84 22.35 27.74
C VAL A 65 16.02 21.65 26.39
N ILE A 66 15.33 22.11 25.33
CA ILE A 66 15.35 21.50 23.99
C ILE A 66 16.77 21.21 23.50
N ASN A 67 17.72 22.12 23.74
CA ASN A 67 19.11 21.98 23.32
C ASN A 67 19.90 20.86 24.04
N ALA A 68 19.37 20.30 25.13
CA ALA A 68 19.98 19.20 25.89
C ALA A 68 19.36 17.82 25.56
N VAL A 69 18.36 17.80 24.69
CA VAL A 69 17.72 16.57 24.19
C VAL A 69 18.50 16.12 22.94
N PRO A 70 18.87 14.83 22.82
CA PRO A 70 19.48 14.33 21.58
C PRO A 70 18.61 14.63 20.36
N SER A 71 19.22 14.93 19.22
CA SER A 71 18.52 15.20 17.95
C SER A 71 17.48 14.14 17.62
N ASP A 72 17.83 12.87 17.82
CA ASP A 72 17.00 11.71 17.47
C ASP A 72 15.71 11.67 18.30
N ALA A 73 15.76 12.17 19.54
CA ALA A 73 14.57 12.27 20.38
C ALA A 73 13.65 13.42 19.94
N LEU A 74 14.18 14.49 19.35
CA LEU A 74 13.35 15.55 18.76
C LEU A 74 12.63 15.06 17.50
N GLU A 75 13.29 14.25 16.67
CA GLU A 75 12.64 13.61 15.50
C GLU A 75 11.47 12.74 15.92
N ASN A 76 11.65 11.91 16.95
CA ASN A 76 10.59 11.09 17.55
C ASN A 76 9.44 11.89 18.20
N LEU A 77 9.59 13.20 18.40
CA LEU A 77 8.57 14.07 18.98
C LEU A 77 7.93 15.02 17.95
N ARG A 78 8.39 15.05 16.69
CA ARG A 78 7.83 15.93 15.66
C ARG A 78 6.32 15.72 15.50
N TRP A 79 5.90 14.47 15.51
CA TRP A 79 4.49 14.08 15.42
C TRP A 79 3.65 14.61 16.57
N ALA A 80 4.21 14.72 17.79
CA ALA A 80 3.46 15.22 18.93
C ALA A 80 3.18 16.72 18.77
N SER A 81 4.12 17.46 18.17
CA SER A 81 3.94 18.87 17.83
C SER A 81 2.92 19.06 16.71
N SER A 82 3.05 18.33 15.60
CA SER A 82 2.11 18.41 14.48
C SER A 82 0.70 17.99 14.89
N PHE A 83 0.58 16.86 15.58
CA PHE A 83 -0.67 16.36 16.15
C PHE A 83 -1.29 17.36 17.15
N GLY A 84 -0.48 17.94 18.03
CA GLY A 84 -0.94 18.94 19.00
C GLY A 84 -1.47 20.21 18.32
N ASN A 85 -0.87 20.62 17.21
CA ASN A 85 -1.33 21.77 16.42
C ASN A 85 -2.67 21.49 15.72
N VAL A 86 -2.86 20.28 15.18
CA VAL A 86 -4.13 19.90 14.51
C VAL A 86 -5.26 19.73 15.53
N LEU A 87 -4.96 19.21 16.72
CA LEU A 87 -5.95 19.02 17.78
C LEU A 87 -6.28 20.33 18.53
N ALA A 88 -5.43 21.36 18.42
CA ALA A 88 -5.64 22.63 19.10
C ALA A 88 -7.00 23.22 18.67
N PRO A 89 -7.82 23.69 19.62
CA PRO A 89 -9.06 24.35 19.26
C PRO A 89 -8.77 25.56 18.37
N PRO A 90 -9.66 25.90 17.41
CA PRO A 90 -9.48 27.09 16.58
C PRO A 90 -9.26 28.30 17.50
N LYS A 91 -8.26 29.12 17.16
CA LYS A 91 -7.92 30.29 17.99
C LYS A 91 -9.16 31.17 18.10
N PRO A 92 -9.57 31.57 19.32
CA PRO A 92 -10.71 32.47 19.46
C PRO A 92 -10.42 33.76 18.67
N ARG A 93 -11.39 34.21 17.87
CA ARG A 93 -11.31 35.49 17.14
C ARG A 93 -10.85 36.58 18.14
N ARG A 94 -9.82 37.34 17.79
CA ARG A 94 -9.48 38.54 18.56
C ARG A 94 -10.70 39.45 18.54
N LYS A 95 -11.05 40.05 19.68
CA LYS A 95 -12.06 41.12 19.67
C LYS A 95 -11.60 42.16 18.65
N PRO A 96 -12.49 42.63 17.75
CA PRO A 96 -12.17 43.71 16.82
C PRO A 96 -11.53 44.85 17.62
N THR A 97 -10.34 45.27 17.20
CA THR A 97 -9.79 46.55 17.65
C THR A 97 -10.66 47.64 17.01
N GLU A 98 -10.74 48.86 17.56
CA GLU A 98 -11.49 49.96 16.93
C GLU A 98 -11.05 50.21 15.46
N GLU A 99 -9.85 49.76 15.07
CA GLU A 99 -9.34 49.78 13.69
C GLU A 99 -9.95 48.69 12.77
N ASP A 100 -10.47 47.60 13.32
CA ASP A 100 -11.10 46.51 12.56
C ASP A 100 -12.60 46.76 12.33
N GLU A 101 -13.22 47.73 13.03
CA GLU A 101 -14.63 48.10 12.87
C GLU A 101 -14.92 48.85 11.55
N GLU A 102 -13.89 49.30 10.82
CA GLU A 102 -14.05 49.95 9.52
C GLU A 102 -14.06 48.98 8.32
N MET A 103 -13.77 47.69 8.52
CA MET A 103 -13.93 46.71 7.44
C MET A 103 -15.41 46.31 7.28
N PRO A 104 -15.94 46.27 6.05
CA PRO A 104 -17.30 45.83 5.80
C PRO A 104 -17.50 44.40 6.33
N GLN A 105 -18.44 44.24 7.25
CA GLN A 105 -18.78 42.97 7.92
C GLN A 105 -19.20 41.85 6.94
N GLU A 106 -19.53 42.19 5.69
CA GLU A 106 -19.96 41.23 4.67
C GLU A 106 -18.86 40.24 4.24
N GLU A 107 -17.57 40.62 4.29
CA GLU A 107 -16.47 39.67 3.98
C GLU A 107 -16.18 38.69 5.14
N ALA A 108 -16.74 38.92 6.33
CA ALA A 108 -16.46 38.12 7.52
C ALA A 108 -17.49 37.00 7.78
N GLU A 109 -18.66 37.05 7.14
CA GLU A 109 -19.75 36.08 7.28
C GLU A 109 -19.71 34.97 6.22
N GLU A 110 -19.13 35.18 5.04
CA GLU A 110 -19.07 34.15 3.98
C GLU A 110 -18.09 33.00 4.26
N ASN A 111 -17.19 33.13 5.24
CA ASN A 111 -16.19 32.11 5.57
C ASN A 111 -16.55 31.21 6.77
N GLU A 112 -17.80 31.28 7.29
CA GLU A 112 -18.20 30.60 8.54
C GLU A 112 -19.26 29.49 8.40
N GLU A 113 -19.66 29.13 7.18
CA GLU A 113 -20.20 27.77 7.04
C GLU A 113 -19.04 26.82 7.32
N GLU A 114 -19.08 26.09 8.44
CA GLU A 114 -18.35 24.82 8.58
C GLU A 114 -18.91 23.89 7.50
N VAL A 115 -18.55 24.15 6.25
CA VAL A 115 -18.81 23.30 5.12
C VAL A 115 -18.23 21.95 5.53
N LEU A 116 -19.08 20.93 5.55
CA LEU A 116 -18.67 19.56 5.81
C LEU A 116 -17.73 19.17 4.67
N LEU A 117 -16.42 19.41 4.86
CA LEU A 117 -15.37 19.40 3.83
C LEU A 117 -15.15 18.03 3.16
N GLY A 118 -15.83 16.98 3.62
CA GLY A 118 -15.77 15.61 3.12
C GLY A 118 -16.09 14.59 4.22
N ASP A 119 -16.56 13.39 3.83
CA ASP A 119 -16.89 12.31 4.77
C ASP A 119 -15.63 11.53 5.17
N VAL A 120 -15.43 11.33 6.48
CA VAL A 120 -14.29 10.59 7.04
C VAL A 120 -14.83 9.35 7.73
N SER A 121 -14.36 8.18 7.30
CA SER A 121 -14.80 6.91 7.87
C SER A 121 -14.54 6.82 9.38
N ASN A 122 -15.39 6.07 10.10
CA ASN A 122 -15.28 5.93 11.56
C ASN A 122 -14.18 4.95 11.95
N VAL A 123 -12.92 5.32 11.68
CA VAL A 123 -11.76 4.44 11.90
C VAL A 123 -11.67 3.98 13.35
N VAL A 124 -11.99 4.82 14.34
CA VAL A 124 -11.96 4.42 15.76
C VAL A 124 -12.98 3.32 16.04
N GLY A 125 -14.20 3.44 15.52
CA GLY A 125 -15.23 2.41 15.65
C GLY A 125 -14.87 1.12 14.90
N GLU A 126 -14.43 1.24 13.66
CA GLU A 126 -14.02 0.12 12.81
C GLU A 126 -12.85 -0.66 13.44
N GLN A 127 -11.81 0.03 13.90
CA GLN A 127 -10.65 -0.60 14.56
C GLN A 127 -11.01 -1.18 15.94
N ALA A 128 -12.00 -0.62 16.65
CA ALA A 128 -12.50 -1.26 17.87
C ALA A 128 -13.13 -2.63 17.60
N ILE A 129 -13.82 -2.80 16.46
CA ILE A 129 -14.37 -4.09 16.03
C ILE A 129 -13.24 -5.06 15.69
N PHE A 130 -12.24 -4.63 14.91
CA PHE A 130 -11.07 -5.45 14.63
C PHE A 130 -10.36 -5.90 15.93
N ASN A 131 -10.16 -4.97 16.87
CA ASN A 131 -9.51 -5.24 18.15
C ASN A 131 -10.25 -6.31 18.96
N SER A 132 -11.59 -6.38 18.86
CA SER A 132 -12.39 -7.42 19.52
C SER A 132 -12.06 -8.84 19.04
N VAL A 133 -11.53 -8.97 17.81
CA VAL A 133 -11.11 -10.25 17.22
C VAL A 133 -9.59 -10.45 17.33
N GLY A 134 -8.87 -9.51 17.95
CA GLY A 134 -7.43 -9.55 18.16
C GLY A 134 -6.61 -9.14 16.94
N GLU A 135 -7.21 -8.41 15.99
CA GLU A 135 -6.53 -7.82 14.82
C GLU A 135 -6.77 -6.31 14.82
N GLY A 136 -6.12 -5.53 13.93
CA GLY A 136 -6.35 -4.08 13.83
C GLY A 136 -5.32 -3.20 14.54
N LEU A 137 -5.59 -1.88 14.56
CA LEU A 137 -4.77 -0.86 15.21
C LEU A 137 -5.22 -0.61 16.65
N GLN A 138 -4.29 -0.26 17.52
CA GLN A 138 -4.62 0.12 18.90
C GLN A 138 -5.51 1.38 18.93
N PRO A 139 -6.39 1.55 19.95
CA PRO A 139 -7.30 2.69 20.03
C PRO A 139 -6.59 4.05 19.98
N GLU A 140 -5.42 4.18 20.61
CA GLU A 140 -4.63 5.40 20.60
C GLU A 140 -4.05 5.70 19.21
N GLU A 141 -3.65 4.66 18.47
CA GLU A 141 -3.14 4.75 17.11
C GLU A 141 -4.26 5.12 16.13
N ALA A 142 -5.41 4.46 16.24
CA ALA A 142 -6.60 4.75 15.45
C ALA A 142 -7.10 6.20 15.66
N PHE A 143 -7.06 6.71 16.90
CA PHE A 143 -7.42 8.10 17.18
C PHE A 143 -6.46 9.09 16.49
N ARG A 144 -5.15 8.81 16.52
CA ARG A 144 -4.16 9.67 15.83
C ARG A 144 -4.39 9.71 14.33
N LEU A 145 -4.68 8.57 13.75
CA LEU A 145 -4.99 8.42 12.34
C LEU A 145 -6.24 9.22 11.93
N VAL A 146 -7.33 9.19 12.72
CA VAL A 146 -8.53 9.99 12.44
C VAL A 146 -8.25 11.48 12.43
N VAL A 147 -7.43 11.97 13.35
CA VAL A 147 -7.03 13.39 13.38
C VAL A 147 -6.24 13.74 12.11
N GLY A 148 -5.31 12.87 11.71
CA GLY A 148 -4.57 13.00 10.45
C GLY A 148 -5.48 13.01 9.21
N MET A 149 -6.46 12.10 9.14
CA MET A 149 -7.43 12.03 8.04
C MET A 149 -8.34 13.26 7.98
N LYS A 150 -8.78 13.78 9.13
CA LYS A 150 -9.55 15.04 9.18
C LYS A 150 -8.72 16.22 8.70
N GLN A 151 -7.42 16.24 8.99
CA GLN A 151 -6.52 17.24 8.43
C GLN A 151 -6.39 17.09 6.91
N LEU A 152 -6.25 15.86 6.40
CA LEU A 152 -6.18 15.55 4.96
C LEU A 152 -7.40 16.05 4.18
N VAL A 153 -8.62 15.76 4.64
CA VAL A 153 -9.86 16.23 4.02
C VAL A 153 -10.00 17.75 4.08
N LYS A 154 -9.45 18.40 5.12
CA LYS A 154 -9.41 19.86 5.17
C LYS A 154 -8.46 20.46 4.13
N THR A 155 -7.32 19.83 3.89
CA THR A 155 -6.29 20.34 2.98
C THR A 155 -6.56 20.03 1.51
N GLU A 156 -7.09 18.85 1.19
CA GLU A 156 -7.27 18.35 -0.18
C GLU A 156 -8.76 18.33 -0.57
N PRO A 157 -9.11 18.44 -1.87
CA PRO A 157 -10.48 18.43 -2.36
C PRO A 157 -11.08 17.00 -2.40
N LEU A 158 -11.41 16.44 -1.23
CA LEU A 158 -11.83 15.05 -1.09
C LEU A 158 -13.30 14.91 -0.67
N ALA A 159 -14.08 14.13 -1.40
CA ALA A 159 -15.47 13.81 -1.07
C ALA A 159 -15.56 12.77 0.06
N THR A 160 -14.75 11.71 -0.02
CA THR A 160 -14.74 10.62 0.96
C THR A 160 -13.31 10.18 1.25
N ALA A 161 -12.98 9.93 2.52
CA ALA A 161 -11.72 9.38 2.97
C ALA A 161 -11.94 8.14 3.85
N ARG A 162 -11.43 6.99 3.40
CA ARG A 162 -11.50 5.71 4.12
C ARG A 162 -10.10 5.18 4.42
N PHE A 163 -9.92 4.65 5.62
CA PHE A 163 -8.68 3.96 5.96
C PHE A 163 -8.56 2.63 5.21
N TRP A 164 -7.53 2.50 4.37
CA TRP A 164 -7.25 1.29 3.60
C TRP A 164 -6.43 0.29 4.42
N GLY A 165 -5.39 0.78 5.11
CA GLY A 165 -4.50 -0.08 5.85
C GLY A 165 -3.15 0.51 6.24
N LYS A 166 -2.29 -0.37 6.77
CA LYS A 166 -0.91 -0.10 7.20
C LYS A 166 0.06 -1.06 6.49
N ILE A 167 1.09 -0.50 5.85
CA ILE A 167 2.19 -1.25 5.24
C ILE A 167 3.44 -1.11 6.10
N LEU A 168 3.99 -2.24 6.52
CA LEU A 168 5.17 -2.29 7.38
C LEU A 168 6.45 -2.14 6.56
N GLY A 169 7.34 -1.26 7.00
CA GLY A 169 8.64 -1.01 6.38
C GLY A 169 9.81 -1.31 7.31
N SER A 170 11.03 -1.25 6.77
CA SER A 170 12.25 -1.48 7.56
C SER A 170 12.67 -0.27 8.42
N GLY A 171 12.41 0.94 7.95
CA GLY A 171 12.73 2.21 8.63
C GLY A 171 11.49 2.89 9.20
N ALA A 172 10.42 2.98 8.40
CA ALA A 172 9.12 3.50 8.81
C ALA A 172 7.98 2.71 8.15
N ASP A 173 6.83 2.70 8.81
CA ASP A 173 5.60 2.11 8.29
C ASP A 173 4.73 3.18 7.61
N TYR A 174 3.92 2.79 6.63
CA TYR A 174 2.98 3.68 5.95
C TYR A 174 1.54 3.42 6.39
N TYR A 175 0.81 4.48 6.73
CA TYR A 175 -0.66 4.48 6.70
C TYR A 175 -1.14 4.85 5.31
N ILE A 176 -2.19 4.19 4.85
CA ILE A 176 -2.77 4.40 3.53
C ILE A 176 -4.25 4.71 3.68
N VAL A 177 -4.68 5.77 3.00
CA VAL A 177 -6.07 6.22 2.94
C VAL A 177 -6.51 6.15 1.48
N GLU A 178 -7.64 5.49 1.23
CA GLU A 178 -8.33 5.49 -0.06
C GLU A 178 -9.32 6.66 -0.07
N THR A 179 -9.33 7.44 -1.16
CA THR A 179 -10.11 8.67 -1.27
C THR A 179 -10.80 8.77 -2.63
N LYS A 180 -11.92 9.50 -2.65
CA LYS A 180 -12.54 10.01 -3.87
C LYS A 180 -12.41 11.52 -3.89
N ILE A 181 -11.97 12.04 -5.03
CA ILE A 181 -11.88 13.48 -5.26
C ILE A 181 -13.30 14.03 -5.41
N ASP A 182 -13.55 15.18 -4.78
CA ASP A 182 -14.78 15.93 -5.02
C ASP A 182 -14.57 16.85 -6.24
N PRO A 183 -15.25 16.60 -7.38
CA PRO A 183 -15.08 17.42 -8.58
C PRO A 183 -15.49 18.88 -8.35
N GLU A 184 -16.36 19.18 -7.39
CA GLU A 184 -16.82 20.55 -7.12
C GLU A 184 -15.76 21.41 -6.42
N ARG A 185 -14.77 20.78 -5.78
CA ARG A 185 -13.73 21.45 -5.01
C ARG A 185 -12.38 21.52 -5.74
N LEU A 186 -12.28 20.91 -6.92
CA LEU A 186 -11.10 21.04 -7.76
C LEU A 186 -10.96 22.49 -8.25
N PRO A 187 -9.77 23.10 -8.19
CA PRO A 187 -9.52 24.37 -8.85
C PRO A 187 -9.87 24.23 -10.34
N GLU A 188 -10.65 25.17 -10.88
CA GLU A 188 -11.09 25.16 -12.30
C GLU A 188 -9.91 25.08 -13.30
N ASP A 189 -8.68 25.37 -12.85
CA ASP A 189 -7.47 25.45 -13.67
C ASP A 189 -6.57 24.19 -13.66
N GLU A 190 -6.88 23.15 -12.88
CA GLU A 190 -6.07 21.90 -12.89
C GLU A 190 -6.48 20.92 -14.01
N GLY A 191 -7.54 21.24 -14.77
CA GLY A 191 -8.08 20.39 -15.83
C GLY A 191 -7.16 20.14 -17.04
N ASP A 192 -6.06 20.89 -17.19
CA ASP A 192 -5.19 20.83 -18.37
C ASP A 192 -3.72 20.46 -18.09
N ILE A 193 -3.33 20.23 -16.81
CA ILE A 193 -1.91 20.06 -16.46
C ILE A 193 -1.44 18.59 -16.55
N ASP A 194 -2.34 17.61 -16.36
CA ASP A 194 -1.97 16.18 -16.37
C ASP A 194 -2.02 15.51 -17.76
N MET A 195 -2.39 16.26 -18.82
CA MET A 195 -2.48 15.75 -20.19
C MET A 195 -1.29 16.14 -21.09
N ALA A 196 -0.30 16.88 -20.57
CA ALA A 196 0.76 17.49 -21.37
C ALA A 196 2.17 16.94 -21.15
N ASN A 197 2.35 15.84 -20.40
CA ASN A 197 3.68 15.29 -20.09
C ASN A 197 3.93 13.86 -20.61
N ASP A 198 3.08 13.36 -21.50
CA ASP A 198 3.31 12.14 -22.28
C ASP A 198 3.83 12.44 -23.70
N GLU A 199 4.52 13.58 -23.88
CA GLU A 199 5.36 13.79 -25.06
C GLU A 199 6.65 12.97 -24.89
N GLU A 200 6.61 11.75 -25.44
CA GLU A 200 7.75 11.05 -26.06
C GLU A 200 9.13 11.49 -25.55
N GLU A 201 9.58 10.96 -24.40
CA GLU A 201 11.01 10.88 -24.08
C GLU A 201 11.72 9.84 -24.98
N GLU A 202 11.52 9.92 -26.30
CA GLU A 202 12.42 9.36 -27.29
C GLU A 202 13.69 10.23 -27.35
N GLY A 203 14.52 10.15 -26.31
CA GLY A 203 15.74 10.98 -26.31
C GLY A 203 16.65 10.92 -25.10
N ILE A 204 16.33 10.19 -24.02
CA ILE A 204 17.25 10.10 -22.89
C ILE A 204 18.50 9.31 -23.33
N PRO A 205 19.72 9.88 -23.21
CA PRO A 205 20.95 9.15 -23.44
C PRO A 205 20.95 7.92 -22.53
N ILE A 206 21.12 6.74 -23.14
CA ILE A 206 21.29 5.51 -22.39
C ILE A 206 22.62 5.62 -21.64
N ASP A 207 22.57 5.99 -20.36
CA ASP A 207 23.77 6.08 -19.52
C ASP A 207 24.35 4.69 -19.19
N ASN A 208 23.51 3.65 -19.23
CA ASN A 208 23.91 2.30 -18.86
C ASN A 208 23.36 1.24 -19.83
N VAL A 209 24.24 0.41 -20.38
CA VAL A 209 23.88 -0.69 -21.32
C VAL A 209 22.86 -1.64 -20.71
N ALA A 210 22.83 -1.73 -19.38
CA ALA A 210 21.82 -2.45 -18.61
C ALA A 210 20.39 -2.05 -19.01
N ASP A 211 20.11 -0.75 -19.15
CA ASP A 211 18.75 -0.24 -19.40
C ASP A 211 18.25 -0.66 -20.79
N VAL A 212 19.14 -0.67 -21.79
CA VAL A 212 18.85 -1.18 -23.14
C VAL A 212 18.51 -2.66 -23.11
N LEU A 213 19.35 -3.46 -22.46
CA LEU A 213 19.20 -4.91 -22.41
C LEU A 213 17.93 -5.32 -21.66
N TYR A 214 17.55 -4.58 -20.61
CA TYR A 214 16.34 -4.87 -19.85
C TYR A 214 15.08 -4.39 -20.57
N SER A 215 15.13 -3.29 -21.32
CA SER A 215 14.00 -2.80 -22.11
C SER A 215 13.52 -3.83 -23.15
N TYR A 216 14.43 -4.62 -23.72
CA TYR A 216 14.10 -5.62 -24.76
C TYR A 216 13.28 -6.81 -24.23
N GLY A 217 13.33 -7.10 -22.92
CA GLY A 217 12.65 -8.27 -22.33
C GLY A 217 11.19 -8.02 -21.93
N ALA A 218 10.83 -6.77 -21.63
CA ALA A 218 9.51 -6.42 -21.08
C ALA A 218 8.54 -5.83 -22.12
N LYS A 219 9.06 -5.20 -23.20
CA LYS A 219 8.24 -4.41 -24.15
C LYS A 219 7.09 -5.18 -24.79
N LYS A 220 7.23 -6.48 -25.08
CA LYS A 220 6.16 -7.24 -25.76
C LYS A 220 4.86 -7.40 -24.97
N GLN A 221 4.85 -7.18 -23.65
CA GLN A 221 3.62 -7.19 -22.84
C GLN A 221 3.25 -5.82 -22.28
N ALA A 222 4.08 -4.79 -22.51
CA ALA A 222 4.05 -3.55 -21.73
C ALA A 222 3.45 -2.35 -22.46
N ASP A 223 3.17 -2.43 -23.77
CA ASP A 223 2.45 -1.38 -24.53
C ASP A 223 0.94 -1.42 -24.25
N THR A 224 0.58 -1.34 -22.97
CA THR A 224 -0.79 -1.14 -22.55
C THR A 224 -0.92 0.27 -22.00
N GLU A 225 -1.72 1.07 -22.70
CA GLU A 225 -2.10 2.43 -22.31
C GLU A 225 -2.49 2.48 -20.81
N VAL A 226 -2.27 3.60 -20.16
CA VAL A 226 -2.65 3.79 -18.75
C VAL A 226 -4.19 3.89 -18.67
N GLU A 227 -4.79 3.34 -17.60
CA GLU A 227 -6.23 3.56 -17.35
C GLU A 227 -6.43 5.01 -16.87
N PRO A 228 -7.38 5.78 -17.42
CA PRO A 228 -7.56 7.18 -17.07
C PRO A 228 -7.92 7.35 -15.59
N ALA A 229 -7.55 8.48 -15.00
CA ALA A 229 -7.92 8.81 -13.64
C ALA A 229 -9.45 8.73 -13.45
N GLY A 230 -9.89 8.10 -12.36
CA GLY A 230 -11.31 7.84 -12.10
C GLY A 230 -11.87 6.54 -12.71
N SER A 231 -11.07 5.79 -13.47
CA SER A 231 -11.48 4.51 -14.06
C SER A 231 -10.58 3.34 -13.62
N GLY A 232 -11.19 2.16 -13.48
CA GLY A 232 -10.48 0.90 -13.24
C GLY A 232 -9.61 0.92 -11.97
N LEU A 233 -8.31 0.67 -12.12
CA LEU A 233 -7.34 0.69 -11.02
C LEU A 233 -7.10 2.10 -10.46
N ASN A 234 -7.40 3.14 -11.23
CA ASN A 234 -7.23 4.55 -10.88
C ASN A 234 -8.57 5.22 -10.50
N GLU A 235 -9.62 4.43 -10.19
CA GLU A 235 -10.88 4.97 -9.65
C GLU A 235 -10.68 5.70 -8.31
N TRP A 236 -9.82 5.14 -7.45
CA TRP A 236 -9.56 5.66 -6.12
C TRP A 236 -8.17 6.30 -6.06
N VAL A 237 -8.10 7.47 -5.42
CA VAL A 237 -6.83 8.16 -5.16
C VAL A 237 -6.33 7.76 -3.78
N TYR A 238 -5.06 7.41 -3.70
CA TYR A 238 -4.45 6.93 -2.46
C TYR A 238 -3.48 7.95 -1.89
N TYR A 239 -3.57 8.17 -0.57
CA TYR A 239 -2.62 8.98 0.18
C TYR A 239 -1.83 8.12 1.15
N ALA A 240 -0.52 8.36 1.24
CA ALA A 240 0.36 7.70 2.17
C ALA A 240 0.89 8.70 3.22
N ALA A 241 0.88 8.30 4.49
CA ALA A 241 1.55 9.01 5.57
C ALA A 241 2.50 8.06 6.29
N GLN A 242 3.64 8.56 6.75
CA GLN A 242 4.53 7.78 7.60
C GLN A 242 3.91 7.65 9.00
N THR A 243 4.09 6.50 9.64
CA THR A 243 3.64 6.27 11.02
C THR A 243 4.35 7.20 12.01
N ALA A 244 5.55 7.68 11.63
CA ALA A 244 6.26 8.70 12.37
C ALA A 244 5.44 9.98 12.48
N ASP A 245 4.72 10.45 11.45
CA ASP A 245 3.87 11.65 11.49
C ASP A 245 2.57 11.44 10.68
N PRO A 246 1.46 11.06 11.33
CA PRO A 246 0.20 10.77 10.64
C PRO A 246 -0.53 12.03 10.14
N THR A 247 0.03 13.23 10.35
CA THR A 247 -0.60 14.49 9.90
C THR A 247 -0.11 14.95 8.52
N SER A 248 1.02 14.41 8.05
CA SER A 248 1.61 14.75 6.76
C SER A 248 1.33 13.65 5.74
N TRP A 249 0.41 13.92 4.82
CA TRP A 249 0.00 12.99 3.77
C TRP A 249 0.65 13.36 2.43
N THR A 250 0.99 12.34 1.67
CA THR A 250 1.54 12.45 0.31
C THR A 250 0.64 11.71 -0.65
N ARG A 251 0.21 12.37 -1.73
CA ARG A 251 -0.59 11.74 -2.79
C ARG A 251 0.27 10.74 -3.54
N LEU A 252 -0.21 9.51 -3.69
CA LEU A 252 0.45 8.51 -4.53
C LEU A 252 0.07 8.74 -6.00
N PRO A 253 1.01 8.56 -6.93
CA PRO A 253 0.73 8.69 -8.36
C PRO A 253 -0.21 7.59 -8.84
N ASP A 254 -0.77 7.78 -10.04
CA ASP A 254 -1.59 6.78 -10.69
C ASP A 254 -0.77 5.57 -11.12
N VAL A 255 -1.40 4.40 -11.08
CA VAL A 255 -0.72 3.13 -11.38
C VAL A 255 -0.68 2.90 -12.88
N THR A 256 0.48 2.49 -13.39
CA THR A 256 0.60 2.03 -14.77
C THR A 256 0.53 0.51 -14.86
N PRO A 257 0.01 -0.07 -15.96
CA PRO A 257 -0.06 -1.52 -16.12
C PRO A 257 1.32 -2.19 -16.02
N ASN A 258 2.37 -1.55 -16.56
CA ASN A 258 3.74 -2.04 -16.48
C ASN A 258 4.25 -2.15 -15.03
N GLN A 259 3.96 -1.16 -14.17
CA GLN A 259 4.30 -1.24 -12.74
C GLN A 259 3.64 -2.46 -12.08
N VAL A 260 2.37 -2.73 -12.39
CA VAL A 260 1.65 -3.90 -11.85
C VAL A 260 2.26 -5.22 -12.34
N ILE A 261 2.59 -5.31 -13.64
CA ILE A 261 3.22 -6.49 -14.22
C ILE A 261 4.58 -6.76 -13.57
N VAL A 262 5.43 -5.73 -13.42
CA VAL A 262 6.75 -5.92 -12.80
C VAL A 262 6.60 -6.24 -11.31
N ALA A 263 5.70 -5.56 -10.59
CA ALA A 263 5.41 -5.82 -9.18
C ALA A 263 5.08 -7.29 -8.90
N ARG A 264 4.42 -8.00 -9.83
CA ARG A 264 4.12 -9.44 -9.70
C ARG A 264 5.36 -10.33 -9.64
N HIS A 265 6.46 -9.90 -10.22
CA HIS A 265 7.67 -10.70 -10.38
C HIS A 265 8.77 -10.35 -9.37
N ILE A 266 8.65 -9.21 -8.71
CA ILE A 266 9.58 -8.75 -7.69
C ILE A 266 9.07 -9.06 -6.29
N ARG A 267 9.99 -9.19 -5.34
CA ARG A 267 9.69 -9.33 -3.91
C ARG A 267 10.62 -8.42 -3.12
N ARG A 268 10.19 -7.17 -2.92
CA ARG A 268 10.92 -6.16 -2.16
C ARG A 268 10.09 -5.71 -0.97
N GLY A 269 10.70 -5.68 0.22
CA GLY A 269 10.10 -5.04 1.40
C GLY A 269 10.25 -3.52 1.32
N PHE A 270 9.32 -2.80 1.95
CA PHE A 270 9.30 -1.35 1.95
C PHE A 270 10.36 -0.77 2.88
N THR A 271 10.97 0.34 2.50
CA THR A 271 11.99 1.01 3.33
C THR A 271 11.37 1.99 4.32
N GLY A 272 10.23 2.59 3.98
CA GLY A 272 9.62 3.68 4.75
C GLY A 272 9.95 5.07 4.21
N ASP A 273 10.74 5.14 3.14
CA ASP A 273 10.96 6.35 2.34
C ASP A 273 10.35 6.20 0.94
N LEU A 274 9.42 7.09 0.58
CA LEU A 274 8.68 7.06 -0.69
C LEU A 274 9.57 7.38 -1.89
N GLU A 275 10.69 8.08 -1.66
CA GLU A 275 11.65 8.50 -2.68
C GLU A 275 12.76 7.46 -2.94
N SER A 276 12.77 6.36 -2.17
CA SER A 276 13.77 5.30 -2.30
C SER A 276 13.71 4.59 -3.66
N SER A 277 14.86 4.24 -4.23
CA SER A 277 14.94 3.48 -5.48
C SER A 277 14.61 2.01 -5.27
N VAL A 278 13.88 1.41 -6.22
CA VAL A 278 13.51 -0.01 -6.18
C VAL A 278 14.45 -0.81 -7.07
N ASP A 279 15.65 -1.08 -6.55
CA ASP A 279 16.70 -1.79 -7.28
C ASP A 279 16.43 -3.31 -7.29
N THR A 280 15.65 -3.78 -8.26
CA THR A 280 15.27 -5.19 -8.41
C THR A 280 15.53 -5.73 -9.83
N HIS A 281 15.51 -7.06 -9.96
CA HIS A 281 15.48 -7.73 -11.25
C HIS A 281 14.21 -8.60 -11.36
N PRO A 282 13.28 -8.32 -12.29
CA PRO A 282 13.31 -7.25 -13.29
C PRO A 282 13.30 -5.83 -12.69
N HIS A 283 13.81 -4.87 -13.46
CA HIS A 283 13.83 -3.46 -13.08
C HIS A 283 12.40 -2.93 -12.93
N PHE A 284 12.11 -2.27 -11.80
CA PHE A 284 10.81 -1.70 -11.54
C PHE A 284 10.72 -0.27 -12.10
N PRO A 285 9.70 0.06 -12.92
CA PRO A 285 9.56 1.39 -13.48
C PRO A 285 9.03 2.38 -12.43
N GLY A 286 9.92 2.92 -11.59
CA GLY A 286 9.59 3.95 -10.61
C GLY A 286 10.33 3.86 -9.28
N LYS A 287 9.94 4.72 -8.35
CA LYS A 287 10.41 4.74 -6.96
C LYS A 287 9.53 3.89 -6.04
N GLU A 288 9.82 3.89 -4.74
CA GLU A 288 9.05 3.16 -3.74
C GLU A 288 7.57 3.58 -3.72
N MET A 289 7.23 4.86 -3.94
CA MET A 289 5.83 5.31 -4.05
C MET A 289 5.04 4.59 -5.17
N ASN A 290 5.67 4.37 -6.32
CA ASN A 290 5.05 3.69 -7.47
C ASN A 290 4.88 2.20 -7.15
N TYR A 291 5.86 1.60 -6.47
CA TYR A 291 5.77 0.21 -6.03
C TYR A 291 4.70 0.01 -4.95
N LEU A 292 4.58 0.97 -4.02
CA LEU A 292 3.52 1.00 -3.01
C LEU A 292 2.14 1.06 -3.66
N ARG A 293 1.94 1.98 -4.61
CA ARG A 293 0.71 2.09 -5.38
C ARG A 293 0.36 0.81 -6.14
N ALA A 294 1.35 0.19 -6.81
CA ALA A 294 1.15 -1.06 -7.53
C ALA A 294 0.78 -2.22 -6.58
N GLN A 295 1.34 -2.25 -5.38
CA GLN A 295 1.01 -3.25 -4.36
C GLN A 295 -0.38 -3.04 -3.76
N ILE A 296 -0.78 -1.78 -3.52
CA ILE A 296 -2.13 -1.42 -3.11
C ILE A 296 -3.15 -1.91 -4.16
N ALA A 297 -2.91 -1.67 -5.45
CA ALA A 297 -3.78 -2.13 -6.52
C ALA A 297 -3.95 -3.66 -6.50
N ARG A 298 -2.85 -4.39 -6.39
CA ARG A 298 -2.85 -5.87 -6.32
C ARG A 298 -3.58 -6.42 -5.10
N ILE A 299 -3.40 -5.81 -3.94
CA ILE A 299 -4.04 -6.24 -2.70
C ILE A 299 -5.53 -5.90 -2.75
N SER A 300 -5.89 -4.71 -3.22
CA SER A 300 -7.29 -4.26 -3.31
C SER A 300 -8.12 -5.16 -4.22
N CYS A 301 -7.63 -5.45 -5.43
CA CYS A 301 -8.29 -6.38 -6.35
C CYS A 301 -8.42 -7.81 -5.81
N ALA A 302 -7.50 -8.26 -4.94
CA ALA A 302 -7.47 -9.64 -4.45
C ALA A 302 -8.12 -9.85 -3.08
N CYS A 303 -8.35 -8.79 -2.31
CA CYS A 303 -8.73 -8.90 -0.89
C CYS A 303 -9.93 -8.06 -0.49
N ARG A 304 -10.51 -7.27 -1.41
CA ARG A 304 -11.75 -6.54 -1.13
C ARG A 304 -12.93 -7.51 -1.28
N VAL A 305 -13.35 -8.06 -0.14
CA VAL A 305 -14.44 -9.03 -0.03
C VAL A 305 -15.56 -8.49 0.83
N ALA A 306 -16.79 -8.94 0.57
CA ALA A 306 -17.96 -8.65 1.38
C ALA A 306 -18.77 -9.94 1.63
N PRO A 307 -19.63 -9.96 2.66
CA PRO A 307 -20.66 -10.97 2.78
C PRO A 307 -21.53 -11.03 1.51
N ARG A 308 -21.95 -12.24 1.15
CA ARG A 308 -22.75 -12.51 -0.05
C ARG A 308 -24.06 -11.71 -0.05
N ASP A 309 -24.53 -11.29 -1.21
CA ASP A 309 -25.80 -10.54 -1.36
C ASP A 309 -25.81 -9.14 -0.71
N MET A 310 -24.66 -8.60 -0.29
CA MET A 310 -24.53 -7.18 0.08
C MET A 310 -24.64 -6.23 -1.11
N TYR A 311 -24.34 -6.75 -2.31
CA TYR A 311 -24.35 -6.02 -3.56
C TYR A 311 -24.97 -6.85 -4.67
N THR A 312 -25.50 -6.14 -5.66
CA THR A 312 -25.94 -6.67 -6.94
C THR A 312 -25.11 -6.05 -8.05
N SER A 313 -25.04 -6.76 -9.18
CA SER A 313 -24.37 -6.25 -10.38
C SER A 313 -25.08 -6.77 -11.62
N GLU A 314 -25.64 -5.85 -12.41
CA GLU A 314 -26.26 -6.17 -13.69
C GLU A 314 -25.16 -6.41 -14.74
N GLY A 315 -25.25 -7.50 -15.50
CA GLY A 315 -24.32 -7.82 -16.60
C GLY A 315 -22.99 -8.50 -16.18
N ALA A 316 -22.79 -8.81 -14.91
CA ALA A 316 -21.59 -9.51 -14.46
C ALA A 316 -21.50 -10.96 -14.95
N VAL A 317 -22.63 -11.64 -15.07
CA VAL A 317 -22.69 -13.03 -15.51
C VAL A 317 -23.54 -13.08 -16.78
N PRO A 318 -23.02 -13.62 -17.90
CA PRO A 318 -23.84 -13.81 -19.09
C PRO A 318 -24.91 -14.86 -18.78
N GLU A 319 -26.16 -14.50 -19.04
CA GLU A 319 -27.28 -15.45 -19.00
C GLU A 319 -27.25 -16.26 -20.30
N GLU A 320 -26.80 -17.50 -20.21
CA GLU A 320 -26.84 -18.44 -21.32
C GLU A 320 -28.08 -19.33 -21.18
N GLU A 321 -28.81 -19.53 -22.27
CA GLU A 321 -29.92 -20.48 -22.34
C GLU A 321 -29.48 -21.71 -23.14
N ASP A 322 -29.92 -22.90 -22.71
CA ASP A 322 -29.73 -24.12 -23.50
C ASP A 322 -30.63 -24.14 -24.75
N GLU A 323 -30.46 -25.14 -25.62
CA GLU A 323 -31.28 -25.29 -26.84
C GLU A 323 -32.79 -25.45 -26.56
N GLU A 324 -33.17 -25.74 -25.31
CA GLU A 324 -34.55 -25.89 -24.84
C GLU A 324 -35.10 -24.60 -24.18
N GLY A 325 -34.30 -23.53 -24.10
CA GLY A 325 -34.65 -22.26 -23.47
C GLY A 325 -34.55 -22.26 -21.94
N ASN A 326 -33.88 -23.25 -21.34
CA ASN A 326 -33.62 -23.25 -19.90
C ASN A 326 -32.34 -22.45 -19.61
N VAL A 327 -32.40 -21.57 -18.61
CA VAL A 327 -31.23 -20.81 -18.13
C VAL A 327 -30.18 -21.78 -17.57
N LEU A 328 -28.99 -21.74 -18.17
CA LEU A 328 -27.84 -22.53 -17.74
C LEU A 328 -27.28 -22.01 -16.41
N PRO A 329 -26.63 -22.89 -15.62
CA PRO A 329 -25.94 -22.43 -14.42
C PRO A 329 -24.87 -21.40 -14.78
N PRO A 330 -24.65 -20.40 -13.90
CA PRO A 330 -23.71 -19.32 -14.18
C PRO A 330 -22.31 -19.88 -14.45
N PRO A 331 -21.62 -19.46 -15.52
CA PRO A 331 -20.31 -19.98 -15.87
C PRO A 331 -19.28 -19.75 -14.76
N GLU A 332 -18.36 -20.70 -14.59
CA GLU A 332 -17.28 -20.58 -13.59
C GLU A 332 -16.27 -19.48 -13.94
N SER A 333 -16.13 -19.20 -15.24
CA SER A 333 -15.23 -18.19 -15.80
C SER A 333 -15.91 -17.43 -16.92
N VAL A 334 -15.80 -16.10 -16.92
CA VAL A 334 -16.31 -15.20 -17.96
C VAL A 334 -15.11 -14.58 -18.69
N ARG A 335 -15.30 -14.16 -19.94
CA ARG A 335 -14.30 -13.34 -20.64
C ARG A 335 -14.10 -12.04 -19.87
N ALA A 336 -12.87 -11.54 -19.82
CA ALA A 336 -12.57 -10.27 -19.16
C ALA A 336 -13.43 -9.12 -19.72
N TYR A 337 -14.02 -8.33 -18.82
CA TYR A 337 -14.98 -7.29 -19.18
C TYR A 337 -14.31 -6.15 -19.96
N THR A 338 -14.97 -5.68 -21.02
CA THR A 338 -14.61 -4.44 -21.73
C THR A 338 -15.17 -3.19 -21.04
N THR A 339 -16.23 -3.36 -20.25
CA THR A 339 -16.79 -2.34 -19.36
C THR A 339 -17.12 -2.98 -18.02
N LEU A 340 -16.63 -2.41 -16.91
CA LEU A 340 -16.88 -2.98 -15.59
C LEU A 340 -18.37 -2.92 -15.25
N PRO A 341 -19.01 -4.04 -14.85
CA PRO A 341 -20.37 -4.03 -14.34
C PRO A 341 -20.50 -3.12 -13.11
N PRO A 342 -21.54 -2.28 -13.01
CA PRO A 342 -21.73 -1.43 -11.85
C PRO A 342 -22.05 -2.28 -10.61
N LEU A 343 -21.47 -1.91 -9.47
CA LEU A 343 -21.73 -2.53 -8.18
C LEU A 343 -22.78 -1.70 -7.42
N THR A 344 -24.01 -2.18 -7.32
CA THR A 344 -25.10 -1.49 -6.61
C THR A 344 -25.33 -2.10 -5.23
N PRO A 345 -25.39 -1.30 -4.15
CA PRO A 345 -25.77 -1.82 -2.83
C PRO A 345 -27.15 -2.49 -2.86
N GLN A 346 -27.30 -3.61 -2.17
CA GLN A 346 -28.59 -4.30 -2.08
C GLN A 346 -29.59 -3.46 -1.28
N GLU A 347 -30.71 -3.12 -1.92
CA GLU A 347 -31.87 -2.51 -1.26
C GLU A 347 -32.74 -3.59 -0.62
N VAL A 348 -33.44 -3.25 0.47
CA VAL A 348 -34.36 -4.18 1.15
C VAL A 348 -35.59 -4.35 0.24
N PRO A 349 -35.85 -5.55 -0.31
CA PRO A 349 -37.05 -5.76 -1.13
C PRO A 349 -38.32 -5.65 -0.30
N ASP A 350 -39.44 -5.40 -0.99
CA ASP A 350 -40.76 -5.44 -0.37
C ASP A 350 -41.04 -6.84 0.22
N GLU A 351 -41.55 -6.90 1.45
CA GLU A 351 -41.78 -8.18 2.17
C GLU A 351 -42.75 -9.14 1.45
N GLU A 352 -43.58 -8.61 0.54
CA GLU A 352 -44.55 -9.37 -0.25
C GLU A 352 -43.95 -10.00 -1.52
N ASP A 353 -42.79 -9.51 -1.98
CA ASP A 353 -42.13 -9.99 -3.19
C ASP A 353 -41.22 -11.20 -2.89
N THR A 354 -41.83 -12.39 -2.89
CA THR A 354 -41.09 -13.63 -2.65
C THR A 354 -40.02 -13.91 -3.69
N GLU A 355 -40.20 -13.47 -4.93
CA GLU A 355 -39.26 -13.71 -6.04
C GLU A 355 -37.99 -12.87 -5.84
N ALA A 356 -38.12 -11.64 -5.35
CA ALA A 356 -36.99 -10.80 -4.98
C ALA A 356 -36.26 -11.27 -3.71
N ILE A 357 -36.97 -11.88 -2.76
CA ILE A 357 -36.40 -12.34 -1.48
C ILE A 357 -35.60 -13.64 -1.63
N GLU A 358 -36.00 -14.54 -2.53
CA GLU A 358 -35.39 -15.87 -2.68
C GLU A 358 -33.87 -15.85 -2.93
N PRO A 359 -33.32 -15.01 -3.85
CA PRO A 359 -31.89 -14.92 -4.10
C PRO A 359 -31.08 -14.42 -2.91
N ILE A 360 -31.65 -13.48 -2.15
CA ILE A 360 -30.97 -12.76 -1.06
C ILE A 360 -31.41 -13.22 0.33
N LYS A 361 -31.98 -14.43 0.42
CA LYS A 361 -32.63 -14.94 1.62
C LYS A 361 -31.74 -14.88 2.88
N SER A 362 -30.45 -15.19 2.74
CA SER A 362 -29.46 -15.10 3.83
C SER A 362 -29.27 -13.67 4.31
N TRP A 363 -29.20 -12.73 3.38
CA TRP A 363 -29.05 -11.32 3.68
C TRP A 363 -30.33 -10.75 4.28
N PHE A 364 -31.50 -11.06 3.72
CA PHE A 364 -32.81 -10.51 4.12
C PHE A 364 -33.24 -10.96 5.52
N TYR A 365 -33.20 -12.26 5.81
CA TYR A 365 -33.57 -12.78 7.14
C TYR A 365 -32.42 -12.68 8.17
N GLY A 366 -31.24 -12.23 7.74
CA GLY A 366 -30.00 -12.26 8.50
C GLY A 366 -29.31 -13.62 8.43
N TYR A 367 -27.99 -13.59 8.32
CA TYR A 367 -27.17 -14.79 8.20
C TYR A 367 -27.37 -15.71 9.40
N ARG A 368 -27.60 -16.99 9.12
CA ARG A 368 -27.76 -17.99 10.18
C ARG A 368 -26.43 -18.25 10.88
N ASP A 369 -26.54 -18.85 12.06
CA ASP A 369 -25.42 -19.37 12.83
C ASP A 369 -24.46 -20.15 11.92
N ASP A 370 -23.24 -19.63 11.80
CA ASP A 370 -22.08 -20.27 11.18
C ASP A 370 -22.08 -20.31 9.64
N GLU A 371 -23.00 -19.62 8.98
CA GLU A 371 -22.97 -19.45 7.51
C GLU A 371 -21.70 -18.74 7.06
N LEU A 372 -21.40 -17.58 7.66
CA LEU A 372 -20.19 -16.79 7.36
C LEU A 372 -18.86 -17.47 7.79
N LEU A 373 -18.90 -18.66 8.37
CA LEU A 373 -17.70 -19.50 8.54
C LEU A 373 -17.32 -20.27 7.28
N GLN A 374 -18.14 -20.22 6.23
CA GLN A 374 -17.92 -20.89 4.95
C GLN A 374 -17.61 -19.86 3.86
N GLY A 375 -16.61 -20.14 3.02
CA GLY A 375 -16.18 -19.22 1.95
C GLY A 375 -17.23 -18.92 0.88
N LYS A 376 -18.28 -19.75 0.77
CA LYS A 376 -19.39 -19.54 -0.17
C LYS A 376 -20.30 -18.35 0.16
N TYR A 377 -20.23 -17.84 1.39
CA TYR A 377 -20.98 -16.65 1.83
C TYR A 377 -20.13 -15.39 1.81
N TRP A 378 -18.97 -15.43 1.16
CA TRP A 378 -18.11 -14.28 0.94
C TRP A 378 -17.88 -14.14 -0.55
N VAL A 379 -17.96 -12.90 -1.05
CA VAL A 379 -17.81 -12.58 -2.47
C VAL A 379 -16.76 -11.49 -2.67
N HIS A 380 -16.05 -11.53 -3.80
CA HIS A 380 -15.14 -10.45 -4.21
C HIS A 380 -15.93 -9.28 -4.79
N ILE A 381 -15.68 -8.07 -4.27
CA ILE A 381 -16.37 -6.84 -4.71
C ILE A 381 -15.47 -5.92 -5.54
N ALA A 382 -14.19 -6.29 -5.71
CA ALA A 382 -13.26 -5.56 -6.58
C ALA A 382 -13.09 -6.29 -7.93
N PRO A 383 -12.79 -5.55 -9.01
CA PRO A 383 -12.55 -6.16 -10.31
C PRO A 383 -11.29 -7.05 -10.28
N THR A 384 -11.35 -8.16 -11.03
CA THR A 384 -10.23 -9.08 -11.18
C THR A 384 -9.10 -8.41 -11.96
N LEU A 385 -7.90 -8.43 -11.41
CA LEU A 385 -6.72 -7.83 -12.03
C LEU A 385 -6.16 -8.74 -13.15
N LEU A 386 -6.25 -8.30 -14.41
CA LEU A 386 -5.82 -9.03 -15.61
C LEU A 386 -4.31 -9.23 -15.67
N LYS A 387 -3.83 -10.22 -16.44
CA LYS A 387 -2.40 -10.45 -16.68
C LYS A 387 -1.70 -9.24 -17.30
N THR A 388 -2.42 -8.45 -18.08
CA THR A 388 -1.98 -7.18 -18.66
C THR A 388 -1.79 -6.06 -17.64
N GLY A 389 -2.20 -6.25 -16.38
CA GLY A 389 -2.08 -5.22 -15.34
C GLY A 389 -3.18 -4.16 -15.36
N ARG A 390 -4.27 -4.43 -16.10
CA ARG A 390 -5.50 -3.63 -16.17
C ARG A 390 -6.66 -4.32 -15.46
N THR A 391 -7.77 -3.62 -15.28
CA THR A 391 -9.06 -4.18 -14.84
C THR A 391 -10.00 -4.46 -16.00
N VAL A 392 -9.85 -3.68 -17.07
CA VAL A 392 -10.66 -3.77 -18.29
C VAL A 392 -9.84 -4.40 -19.42
N ALA A 393 -10.45 -5.36 -20.11
CA ALA A 393 -9.88 -5.94 -21.31
C ALA A 393 -9.98 -4.95 -22.47
N ARG A 394 -8.91 -4.86 -23.26
CA ARG A 394 -8.93 -4.12 -24.52
C ARG A 394 -9.65 -4.99 -25.56
N GLU A 395 -10.51 -4.38 -26.35
CA GLU A 395 -11.00 -4.98 -27.59
C GLU A 395 -9.81 -5.17 -28.53
N GLN A 396 -9.35 -6.41 -28.69
CA GLN A 396 -8.38 -6.77 -29.70
C GLN A 396 -9.15 -7.35 -30.88
N GLU A 397 -8.81 -6.90 -32.09
CA GLU A 397 -9.28 -7.57 -33.31
C GLU A 397 -8.84 -9.02 -33.22
N GLU A 398 -9.80 -9.96 -33.27
CA GLU A 398 -9.52 -11.38 -33.22
C GLU A 398 -8.54 -11.71 -34.34
N GLU A 399 -7.26 -11.93 -34.01
CA GLU A 399 -6.33 -12.45 -34.97
C GLU A 399 -6.88 -13.81 -35.42
N ASP A 400 -7.05 -13.98 -36.74
CA ASP A 400 -7.60 -15.13 -37.49
C ASP A 400 -6.84 -16.47 -37.27
N THR A 401 -6.20 -16.62 -36.12
CA THR A 401 -5.46 -17.79 -35.65
C THR A 401 -6.37 -18.88 -35.12
N GLY A 402 -7.69 -18.64 -35.00
CA GLY A 402 -8.68 -19.62 -34.53
C GLY A 402 -8.55 -20.00 -33.04
N PHE A 403 -7.64 -19.35 -32.31
CA PHE A 403 -7.49 -19.49 -30.87
C PHE A 403 -7.99 -18.22 -30.18
N ASP A 404 -8.99 -18.37 -29.31
CA ASP A 404 -9.46 -17.30 -28.44
C ASP A 404 -8.38 -16.99 -27.39
N HIS A 405 -7.64 -15.89 -27.61
CA HIS A 405 -6.61 -15.41 -26.71
C HIS A 405 -7.18 -14.55 -25.56
N SER A 406 -8.50 -14.43 -25.43
CA SER A 406 -9.12 -13.65 -24.35
C SER A 406 -8.80 -14.26 -22.98
N GLU A 407 -8.48 -13.37 -22.04
CA GLU A 407 -8.26 -13.79 -20.65
C GLU A 407 -9.61 -14.13 -20.01
N LYS A 408 -9.73 -15.36 -19.52
CA LYS A 408 -10.88 -15.80 -18.72
C LYS A 408 -10.64 -15.45 -17.25
N ILE A 409 -11.61 -14.78 -16.64
CA ILE A 409 -11.59 -14.36 -15.24
C ILE A 409 -12.78 -14.95 -14.49
N HIS A 410 -12.72 -14.94 -13.16
CA HIS A 410 -13.93 -15.18 -12.39
C HIS A 410 -14.91 -14.01 -12.54
N PRO A 411 -16.23 -14.29 -12.61
CA PRO A 411 -17.22 -13.24 -12.70
C PRO A 411 -17.15 -12.32 -11.48
N PHE A 412 -17.63 -11.09 -11.63
CA PHE A 412 -17.82 -10.19 -10.51
C PHE A 412 -18.77 -10.81 -9.47
N LEU A 413 -18.57 -10.51 -8.18
CA LEU A 413 -19.26 -11.17 -7.06
C LEU A 413 -19.04 -12.69 -6.98
N CYS A 414 -17.93 -13.20 -7.54
CA CYS A 414 -17.57 -14.60 -7.37
C CYS A 414 -17.32 -14.97 -5.91
N GLU A 415 -17.70 -16.20 -5.56
CA GLU A 415 -17.50 -16.75 -4.22
C GLU A 415 -16.01 -16.92 -3.93
N VAL A 416 -15.60 -16.48 -2.75
CA VAL A 416 -14.21 -16.59 -2.26
C VAL A 416 -13.76 -18.05 -2.13
N SER A 417 -14.69 -19.01 -2.04
CA SER A 417 -14.39 -20.45 -2.08
C SER A 417 -13.85 -20.94 -3.43
N ARG A 418 -14.02 -20.17 -4.50
CA ARG A 418 -13.51 -20.50 -5.84
C ARG A 418 -12.07 -20.05 -6.05
N ASP A 419 -11.50 -19.29 -5.12
CA ASP A 419 -10.10 -18.86 -5.18
C ASP A 419 -9.14 -20.05 -5.18
N ASP A 420 -8.05 -19.94 -5.94
CA ASP A 420 -6.99 -20.94 -6.00
C ASP A 420 -6.43 -21.26 -4.61
N PRO A 421 -6.45 -22.53 -4.16
CA PRO A 421 -5.90 -22.91 -2.86
C PRO A 421 -4.38 -22.76 -2.84
N LEU A 422 -3.82 -22.46 -1.67
CA LEU A 422 -2.37 -22.44 -1.46
C LEU A 422 -1.84 -23.86 -1.43
N THR A 423 -0.83 -24.14 -2.25
CA THR A 423 -0.19 -25.45 -2.34
C THR A 423 1.11 -25.49 -1.56
N TYR A 424 1.20 -26.38 -0.57
CA TYR A 424 2.39 -26.56 0.25
C TYR A 424 2.94 -27.98 0.05
N ALA A 425 4.02 -28.10 -0.72
CA ALA A 425 4.61 -29.40 -1.04
C ALA A 425 5.10 -30.19 0.19
N SER A 426 5.45 -29.50 1.27
CA SER A 426 6.03 -30.08 2.50
C SER A 426 5.04 -30.14 3.68
N HIS A 427 3.76 -29.82 3.48
CA HIS A 427 2.77 -29.79 4.55
C HIS A 427 1.87 -31.03 4.54
N SER A 428 1.34 -31.41 5.71
CA SER A 428 0.45 -32.58 5.84
C SER A 428 -0.86 -32.43 5.06
N ARG A 429 -1.33 -31.18 4.93
CA ARG A 429 -2.37 -30.78 3.99
C ARG A 429 -1.71 -30.08 2.82
N SER A 430 -1.66 -30.76 1.68
CA SER A 430 -1.00 -30.25 0.46
C SER A 430 -1.69 -29.00 -0.09
N GLN A 431 -2.99 -28.84 0.16
CA GLN A 431 -3.79 -27.69 -0.24
C GLN A 431 -4.47 -27.06 0.98
N LEU A 432 -4.30 -25.76 1.15
CA LEU A 432 -5.01 -24.95 2.13
C LEU A 432 -5.87 -23.92 1.40
N PRO A 433 -7.09 -23.64 1.86
CA PRO A 433 -7.93 -22.62 1.23
C PRO A 433 -7.24 -21.25 1.27
N ALA A 434 -7.51 -20.41 0.27
CA ALA A 434 -6.99 -19.05 0.18
C ALA A 434 -7.46 -18.15 1.33
N TRP A 435 -8.55 -18.53 2.00
CA TRP A 435 -9.17 -17.78 3.08
C TRP A 435 -9.44 -18.64 4.30
N SER A 436 -9.39 -18.00 5.46
CA SER A 436 -9.73 -18.61 6.74
C SER A 436 -10.75 -17.74 7.46
N PHE A 437 -11.74 -18.38 8.09
CA PHE A 437 -12.87 -17.69 8.73
C PHE A 437 -12.86 -17.96 10.22
N ARG A 438 -13.17 -16.93 11.02
CA ARG A 438 -13.34 -17.02 12.46
C ARG A 438 -14.61 -16.32 12.90
N LYS A 439 -15.18 -16.79 14.00
CA LYS A 439 -16.34 -16.20 14.67
C LYS A 439 -15.91 -15.73 16.05
N ALA A 440 -16.27 -14.51 16.38
CA ALA A 440 -16.10 -13.88 17.68
C ALA A 440 -17.46 -13.45 18.22
N PHE A 441 -17.67 -13.65 19.52
CA PHE A 441 -18.87 -13.25 20.23
C PHE A 441 -18.52 -13.06 21.71
N HIS A 442 -19.21 -12.13 22.38
CA HIS A 442 -19.01 -11.91 23.81
C HIS A 442 -19.57 -13.08 24.64
N ASN A 443 -20.79 -13.53 24.31
CA ASN A 443 -21.44 -14.71 24.86
C ASN A 443 -22.21 -15.43 23.74
N GLU A 444 -22.41 -16.74 23.90
CA GLU A 444 -23.10 -17.56 22.89
C GLU A 444 -24.55 -17.12 22.65
N SER A 445 -25.15 -16.48 23.67
CA SER A 445 -26.49 -15.88 23.62
C SER A 445 -26.54 -14.46 23.05
N SER A 446 -25.41 -13.88 22.65
CA SER A 446 -25.40 -12.56 22.01
C SER A 446 -26.18 -12.61 20.70
N LYS A 447 -27.04 -11.62 20.48
CA LYS A 447 -27.69 -11.41 19.18
C LYS A 447 -26.70 -10.92 18.13
N THR A 448 -25.65 -10.20 18.56
CA THR A 448 -24.60 -9.67 17.69
C THR A 448 -23.43 -10.63 17.63
N ARG A 449 -22.94 -10.89 16.43
CA ARG A 449 -21.80 -11.76 16.18
C ARG A 449 -20.87 -11.12 15.17
N THR A 450 -19.58 -11.27 15.40
CA THR A 450 -18.54 -10.75 14.51
C THR A 450 -17.85 -11.91 13.82
N TYR A 451 -17.86 -11.90 12.50
CA TYR A 451 -17.13 -12.84 11.67
C TYR A 451 -15.90 -12.13 11.11
N VAL A 452 -14.79 -12.85 10.94
CA VAL A 452 -13.57 -12.32 10.30
C VAL A 452 -13.10 -13.29 9.24
N ALA A 453 -12.95 -12.78 8.03
CA ALA A 453 -12.26 -13.40 6.91
C ALA A 453 -10.81 -12.93 6.87
N ARG A 454 -9.86 -13.86 6.80
CA ARG A 454 -8.42 -13.60 6.68
C ARG A 454 -7.88 -14.23 5.41
N SER A 455 -7.18 -13.45 4.60
CA SER A 455 -6.48 -13.98 3.42
C SER A 455 -5.18 -14.68 3.83
N ALA A 456 -5.01 -15.91 3.34
CA ALA A 456 -3.75 -16.64 3.40
C ALA A 456 -2.81 -16.27 2.24
N THR A 457 -3.37 -15.83 1.10
CA THR A 457 -2.61 -15.37 -0.06
C THR A 457 -1.91 -14.04 0.21
N TRP A 458 -2.60 -13.12 0.89
CA TRP A 458 -2.07 -11.84 1.33
C TRP A 458 -2.12 -11.73 2.86
N PRO A 459 -1.09 -12.23 3.56
CA PRO A 459 -1.02 -12.13 5.01
C PRO A 459 -1.12 -10.67 5.44
N GLY A 460 -2.11 -10.39 6.29
CA GLY A 460 -2.42 -9.04 6.76
C GLY A 460 -3.74 -8.48 6.22
N ALA A 461 -4.34 -9.10 5.20
CA ALA A 461 -5.69 -8.72 4.75
C ALA A 461 -6.76 -9.36 5.64
N PHE A 462 -7.59 -8.50 6.23
CA PHE A 462 -8.70 -8.89 7.11
C PHE A 462 -9.98 -8.19 6.70
N THR A 463 -11.09 -8.90 6.75
CA THR A 463 -12.43 -8.31 6.63
C THR A 463 -13.28 -8.80 7.76
N TYR A 464 -13.85 -7.88 8.54
CA TYR A 464 -14.88 -8.24 9.52
C TYR A 464 -16.27 -8.10 8.91
N ALA A 465 -17.23 -8.86 9.43
CA ALA A 465 -18.65 -8.67 9.24
C ALA A 465 -19.38 -8.83 10.58
N VAL A 466 -20.06 -7.79 11.04
CA VAL A 466 -20.93 -7.81 12.21
C VAL A 466 -22.35 -8.06 11.73
N VAL A 467 -22.95 -9.14 12.23
CA VAL A 467 -24.33 -9.54 11.94
C VAL A 467 -25.13 -9.48 13.22
N GLU A 468 -26.32 -8.89 13.14
CA GLU A 468 -27.32 -8.96 14.18
C GLU A 468 -28.41 -9.96 13.79
N LEU A 469 -28.71 -10.90 14.68
CA LEU A 469 -29.68 -11.95 14.41
C LEU A 469 -31.07 -11.37 14.10
N GLY A 470 -31.57 -11.61 12.89
CA GLY A 470 -32.90 -11.17 12.42
C GLY A 470 -32.94 -9.74 11.88
N GLN A 471 -31.80 -9.13 11.58
CA GLN A 471 -31.73 -7.87 10.81
C GLN A 471 -31.18 -8.16 9.41
N PRO A 472 -31.70 -7.47 8.37
CA PRO A 472 -31.16 -7.59 7.04
C PRO A 472 -29.75 -6.99 6.96
N GLY A 473 -28.86 -7.68 6.24
CA GLY A 473 -27.51 -7.22 5.95
C GLY A 473 -26.48 -7.39 7.07
N SER A 474 -25.34 -6.73 6.89
CA SER A 474 -24.22 -6.80 7.82
C SER A 474 -23.35 -5.55 7.74
N GLN A 475 -22.82 -5.09 8.87
CA GLN A 475 -21.80 -4.06 8.88
C GLN A 475 -20.44 -4.72 8.65
N TYR A 476 -19.77 -4.38 7.56
CA TYR A 476 -18.51 -5.02 7.20
C TYR A 476 -17.46 -3.97 6.82
N GLN A 477 -16.19 -4.30 7.03
CA GLN A 477 -15.08 -3.44 6.63
C GLN A 477 -13.86 -4.30 6.38
N SER A 478 -13.08 -3.92 5.36
CA SER A 478 -11.80 -4.55 5.03
C SER A 478 -10.63 -3.63 5.38
N VAL A 479 -9.56 -4.21 5.91
CA VAL A 479 -8.31 -3.53 6.26
C VAL A 479 -7.12 -4.41 5.89
N TYR A 480 -6.03 -3.81 5.44
CA TYR A 480 -4.75 -4.49 5.28
C TYR A 480 -3.74 -4.02 6.33
N ILE A 481 -3.18 -4.92 7.13
CA ILE A 481 -2.08 -4.61 8.07
C ILE A 481 -0.99 -5.66 7.89
N GLY A 482 0.10 -5.31 7.20
CA GLY A 482 1.15 -6.28 6.90
C GLY A 482 2.30 -5.72 6.08
N THR A 483 3.16 -6.59 5.57
CA THR A 483 4.39 -6.22 4.85
C THR A 483 4.18 -5.89 3.38
N GLY A 484 2.95 -6.02 2.86
CA GLY A 484 2.61 -5.87 1.44
C GLY A 484 3.16 -6.98 0.55
N LEU A 485 3.55 -8.13 1.11
CA LEU A 485 4.14 -9.24 0.36
C LEU A 485 3.16 -10.41 0.20
N LYS A 486 2.95 -10.86 -1.05
CA LYS A 486 2.17 -12.07 -1.36
C LYS A 486 2.83 -13.31 -0.74
N SER A 487 2.03 -14.25 -0.24
CA SER A 487 2.50 -15.52 0.31
C SER A 487 3.24 -16.34 -0.76
N LEU A 488 4.39 -16.91 -0.39
CA LEU A 488 5.18 -17.79 -1.26
C LEU A 488 4.73 -19.26 -1.17
N GLN A 489 3.67 -19.57 -0.43
CA GLN A 489 3.16 -20.94 -0.27
C GLN A 489 4.24 -21.95 0.20
N GLY A 490 5.16 -21.48 1.06
CA GLY A 490 6.26 -22.30 1.57
C GLY A 490 7.43 -22.50 0.60
N MET A 491 7.37 -21.93 -0.61
CA MET A 491 8.50 -21.86 -1.53
C MET A 491 9.43 -20.69 -1.18
N ASN A 492 10.70 -20.78 -1.59
CA ASN A 492 11.60 -19.65 -1.56
C ASN A 492 11.39 -18.78 -2.80
N TYR A 493 11.49 -17.46 -2.65
CA TYR A 493 11.47 -16.57 -3.79
C TYR A 493 12.69 -16.83 -4.68
N ALA A 494 12.44 -17.14 -5.95
CA ALA A 494 13.45 -17.27 -6.97
C ALA A 494 13.36 -16.03 -7.88
N PRO A 495 14.40 -15.17 -7.91
CA PRO A 495 14.46 -14.06 -8.86
C PRO A 495 14.30 -14.57 -10.29
N LYS A 496 13.74 -13.74 -11.18
CA LYS A 496 13.70 -14.09 -12.61
C LYS A 496 15.11 -14.30 -13.13
N LEU A 497 15.27 -15.29 -14.00
CA LEU A 497 16.52 -15.45 -14.72
C LEU A 497 16.69 -14.30 -15.70
N PRO A 498 17.93 -13.88 -15.99
CA PRO A 498 18.20 -12.93 -17.06
C PRO A 498 17.56 -13.35 -18.38
N PRO A 499 17.20 -12.40 -19.26
CA PRO A 499 16.68 -12.72 -20.58
C PRO A 499 17.67 -13.60 -21.34
N ARG A 500 17.15 -14.44 -22.25
CA ARG A 500 18.01 -15.25 -23.12
C ARG A 500 18.90 -14.32 -23.94
N CYS A 501 20.16 -14.70 -24.13
CA CYS A 501 21.02 -14.02 -25.09
C CYS A 501 20.33 -14.01 -26.46
N LEU A 502 20.32 -12.85 -27.12
CA LEU A 502 19.81 -12.73 -28.48
C LEU A 502 20.67 -13.59 -29.41
N VAL A 503 20.02 -14.20 -30.39
CA VAL A 503 20.71 -14.96 -31.43
C VAL A 503 21.21 -13.96 -32.48
N GLU A 504 22.49 -14.06 -32.84
CA GLU A 504 23.07 -13.25 -33.91
C GLU A 504 22.36 -13.53 -35.24
N TYR A 505 22.34 -12.53 -36.12
CA TYR A 505 21.79 -12.72 -37.47
C TYR A 505 22.59 -13.81 -38.20
N PRO A 506 21.93 -14.76 -38.89
CA PRO A 506 22.64 -15.86 -39.55
C PRO A 506 23.57 -15.33 -40.65
N GLU A 507 24.86 -15.66 -40.58
CA GLU A 507 25.88 -15.19 -41.53
C GLU A 507 25.65 -15.67 -42.98
N THR A 508 24.73 -16.61 -43.22
CA THR A 508 24.51 -17.24 -44.53
C THR A 508 24.02 -16.28 -45.60
N GLU A 509 23.42 -15.15 -45.23
CA GLU A 509 22.91 -14.13 -46.18
C GLU A 509 23.82 -12.90 -46.24
N LEU A 510 24.89 -12.85 -45.44
CA LEU A 510 25.84 -11.74 -45.45
C LEU A 510 26.81 -11.91 -46.62
N VAL A 511 26.48 -11.31 -47.76
CA VAL A 511 27.47 -11.06 -48.82
C VAL A 511 28.30 -9.86 -48.38
N LEU A 512 29.50 -10.12 -47.84
CA LEU A 512 30.49 -9.09 -47.58
C LEU A 512 30.78 -8.33 -48.88
N GLN A 513 30.22 -7.12 -49.01
CA GLN A 513 30.59 -6.21 -50.09
C GLN A 513 31.98 -5.65 -49.76
N ARG A 514 32.82 -5.48 -50.79
CA ARG A 514 34.11 -4.82 -50.63
C ARG A 514 33.85 -3.40 -50.16
N ASP A 515 34.55 -2.96 -49.12
CA ASP A 515 34.53 -1.55 -48.69
C ASP A 515 34.82 -0.64 -49.90
N ALA A 516 34.05 0.45 -50.04
CA ALA A 516 34.26 1.42 -51.09
C ALA A 516 35.71 1.92 -51.05
N THR A 517 36.39 1.92 -52.20
CA THR A 517 37.71 2.52 -52.29
C THR A 517 37.58 4.05 -52.29
N ALA A 518 38.65 4.77 -51.95
CA ALA A 518 38.65 6.23 -52.02
C ALA A 518 38.31 6.76 -53.44
N ASP A 519 38.62 5.98 -54.49
CA ASP A 519 38.26 6.28 -55.87
C ASP A 519 36.75 6.13 -56.10
N ASP A 520 36.09 5.13 -55.50
CA ASP A 520 34.64 4.93 -55.56
C ASP A 520 33.90 6.08 -54.84
N GLU A 521 34.41 6.54 -53.70
CA GLU A 521 33.84 7.71 -52.99
C GLU A 521 33.96 9.00 -53.81
N LEU A 522 35.06 9.18 -54.54
CA LEU A 522 35.28 10.34 -55.40
C LEU A 522 34.36 10.34 -56.63
N GLU A 523 34.00 9.18 -57.17
CA GLU A 523 33.03 9.08 -58.27
C GLU A 523 31.62 9.53 -57.87
N TYR A 524 31.25 9.33 -56.61
CA TYR A 524 29.97 9.77 -56.04
C TYR A 524 30.04 11.13 -55.34
N ALA A 525 31.21 11.78 -55.34
CA ALA A 525 31.33 13.13 -54.80
C ALA A 525 30.48 14.10 -55.63
N PRO A 526 29.55 14.85 -55.00
CA PRO A 526 28.74 15.82 -55.74
C PRO A 526 29.66 16.84 -56.43
N PRO A 527 29.36 17.24 -57.68
CA PRO A 527 30.17 18.23 -58.37
C PRO A 527 30.19 19.53 -57.57
N PRO A 528 31.33 20.25 -57.53
CA PRO A 528 31.40 21.52 -56.80
C PRO A 528 30.36 22.50 -57.33
N PRO A 529 29.77 23.35 -56.47
CA PRO A 529 28.80 24.35 -56.90
C PRO A 529 29.43 25.23 -57.98
N LYS A 530 28.73 25.39 -59.12
CA LYS A 530 29.16 26.32 -60.17
C LYS A 530 29.20 27.72 -59.56
N ALA A 531 30.34 28.40 -59.68
CA ALA A 531 30.45 29.80 -59.31
C ALA A 531 29.46 30.61 -60.13
N ASP A 532 28.65 31.42 -59.45
CA ASP A 532 27.73 32.37 -60.07
C ASP A 532 28.52 33.30 -60.99
N ALA A 533 28.27 33.18 -62.30
CA ALA A 533 28.87 34.03 -63.30
C ALA A 533 28.10 35.35 -63.31
N ALA A 534 28.72 36.35 -62.68
CA ALA A 534 28.64 37.77 -63.02
C ALA A 534 27.24 38.38 -63.16
N ASP A 535 26.70 38.88 -62.04
CA ASP A 535 25.97 40.15 -62.05
C ASP A 535 27.01 41.29 -62.06
N GLU A 536 27.48 41.64 -63.26
CA GLU A 536 28.14 42.93 -63.56
C GLU A 536 27.44 43.50 -64.81
N GLU A 537 26.21 43.99 -64.64
CA GLU A 537 25.59 44.94 -65.57
C GLU A 537 25.11 46.17 -64.78
N ASP A 538 26.05 46.89 -64.16
CA ASP A 538 25.92 48.30 -63.80
C ASP A 538 26.79 49.10 -64.77
N GLU A 539 26.26 49.40 -65.95
CA GLU A 539 26.48 50.70 -66.60
C GLU A 539 25.16 51.11 -67.28
N GLU A 540 24.38 51.92 -66.56
CA GLU A 540 23.31 52.72 -67.13
C GLU A 540 23.90 53.70 -68.17
N ALA A 541 23.80 53.38 -69.47
CA ALA A 541 23.79 54.32 -70.60
C ALA A 541 23.34 53.68 -71.92
#